data_AF-A0A7S0RCR3-F1
#
_entry.id   AF-A0A7S0RCR3-F1
#
_cell.length_a   1.000
_cell.length_b   1.000
_cell.length_c   1.000
_cell.angle_alpha   90.00
_cell.angle_beta   90.00
_cell.angle_gamma   90.00
#
_symmetry.space_group_name_H-M   'P 1'
#
loop_
_entity.id
_entity.type
_entity.pdbx_description
1 polymer ?
#
loop_
_entity_poly.entity_id
_entity_poly.type
_entity_poly.pdbx_seq_one_letter_code
_entity_poly.pdbx_strand_id
1 'polypeptide(L)'
;VMAYWWMLAPFAIQALLTAVFYGLTIAWAGSIYSPMCTLNTANAATWRVTRLTHLLHESAQPQAAEQGTQAWWKAQARTLMNVIRPEYQALLYGYQEGIGDSFGGLEVELGCMDVVSIVFEDRSLEQLLFESTGCQRAPGPRQTCLKDPPYYQVTHMGVDTMHAAVLTSSDLVTKLPDNQTDLDTPQLQLVWEVGLQDLHGGMQKVHDYYRRSFSRGLSAVRTLHIVLLVLATLLTM
;
A
#
# COMPACT_ATOMS: atom_id res chain seq x y z
N VAL A 1 27.89 50.55 -33.27
CA VAL A 1 27.81 49.62 -32.12
C VAL A 1 27.42 48.25 -32.66
N MET A 2 28.40 47.44 -33.09
CA MET A 2 28.14 46.05 -33.47
C MET A 2 28.10 45.24 -32.18
N ALA A 3 26.91 44.79 -31.81
CA ALA A 3 26.65 44.13 -30.55
C ALA A 3 27.24 42.70 -30.53
N TYR A 4 27.93 42.36 -29.44
CA TYR A 4 28.60 41.08 -29.17
C TYR A 4 27.61 39.94 -28.86
N TRP A 5 26.56 39.77 -29.68
CA TRP A 5 25.51 38.77 -29.48
C TRP A 5 26.03 37.33 -29.38
N TRP A 6 27.15 37.04 -30.02
CA TRP A 6 27.81 35.72 -29.98
C TRP A 6 28.39 35.39 -28.60
N MET A 7 28.77 36.39 -27.80
CA MET A 7 29.21 36.18 -26.41
C MET A 7 28.03 35.90 -25.45
N LEU A 8 26.83 36.38 -25.78
CA LEU A 8 25.62 36.17 -24.98
C LEU A 8 24.86 34.89 -25.34
N ALA A 9 25.07 34.36 -26.56
CA ALA A 9 24.43 33.14 -27.05
C ALA A 9 24.57 31.92 -26.11
N PRO A 10 25.75 31.57 -25.55
CA PRO A 10 25.87 30.40 -24.67
C PRO A 10 25.05 30.56 -23.37
N PHE A 11 25.03 31.76 -22.78
CA PHE A 11 24.23 32.05 -21.59
C PHE A 11 22.72 31.97 -21.87
N ALA A 12 22.28 32.48 -23.03
CA ALA A 12 20.88 32.40 -23.43
C ALA A 12 20.45 30.95 -23.69
N ILE A 13 21.29 30.14 -24.35
CA ILE A 13 21.03 28.71 -24.59
C ILE A 13 20.99 27.94 -23.26
N GLN A 14 21.93 28.20 -22.36
CA GLN A 14 21.96 27.56 -21.04
C GLN A 14 20.72 27.91 -20.20
N ALA A 15 20.30 29.18 -20.20
CA ALA A 15 19.08 29.61 -19.50
C ALA A 15 17.84 28.92 -20.08
N LEU A 16 17.74 28.83 -21.41
CA LEU A 16 16.63 28.15 -22.08
C LEU A 16 16.61 26.65 -21.74
N LEU A 17 17.76 25.96 -21.81
CA LEU A 17 17.87 24.55 -21.44
C LEU A 17 17.47 24.33 -19.99
N THR A 18 17.95 25.17 -19.07
CA THR A 18 17.59 25.07 -17.65
C THR A 18 16.08 25.24 -17.45
N ALA A 19 15.46 26.21 -18.11
CA ALA A 19 14.01 26.44 -18.02
C ALA A 19 13.20 25.23 -18.54
N VAL A 20 13.60 24.66 -19.69
CA VAL A 20 12.93 23.48 -20.28
C VAL A 20 13.07 22.25 -19.37
N PHE A 21 14.29 21.95 -18.91
CA PHE A 21 14.53 20.79 -18.05
C PHE A 21 13.87 20.93 -16.67
N TYR A 22 13.81 22.15 -16.13
CA TYR A 22 13.07 22.43 -14.90
C TYR A 22 11.56 22.20 -15.08
N GLY A 23 10.99 22.66 -16.19
CA GLY A 23 9.59 22.40 -16.54
C GLY A 23 9.28 20.90 -16.68
N LEU A 24 10.15 20.16 -17.37
CA LEU A 24 10.05 18.69 -17.48
C LEU A 24 10.17 18.01 -16.11
N THR A 25 11.07 18.49 -15.25
CA THR A 25 11.26 17.96 -13.90
C THR A 25 10.02 18.17 -13.04
N ILE A 26 9.39 19.35 -13.09
CA ILE A 26 8.14 19.60 -12.36
C ILE A 26 7.03 18.68 -12.88
N ALA A 27 6.86 18.57 -14.20
CA ALA A 27 5.86 17.68 -14.79
C ALA A 27 6.06 16.23 -14.36
N TRP A 28 7.31 15.76 -14.32
CA TRP A 28 7.65 14.40 -13.90
C TRP A 28 7.55 14.22 -12.38
N ALA A 29 7.92 15.22 -11.58
CA ALA A 29 7.74 15.17 -10.13
C ALA A 29 6.26 15.03 -9.76
N GLY A 30 5.35 15.69 -10.49
CA GLY A 30 3.91 15.49 -10.36
C GLY A 30 3.50 14.03 -10.58
N SER A 31 4.08 13.36 -11.58
CA SER A 31 3.78 11.93 -11.86
C SER A 31 4.31 10.94 -10.80
N ILE A 32 5.24 11.37 -9.94
CA ILE A 32 5.83 10.53 -8.88
C ILE A 32 5.03 10.64 -7.58
N TYR A 33 4.29 11.72 -7.39
CA TYR A 33 3.54 11.98 -6.16
C TYR A 33 2.46 10.91 -5.94
N SER A 34 1.61 10.68 -6.94
CA SER A 34 0.52 9.70 -6.87
C SER A 34 0.95 8.25 -6.53
N PRO A 35 1.98 7.66 -7.19
CA PRO A 35 2.46 6.32 -6.82
C PRO A 35 3.15 6.27 -5.45
N MET A 36 3.74 7.37 -4.97
CA MET A 36 4.29 7.46 -3.61
C MET A 36 3.18 7.39 -2.56
N CYS A 37 2.07 8.10 -2.80
CA CYS A 37 0.92 8.10 -1.92
C CYS A 37 0.23 6.75 -1.88
N THR A 38 0.04 6.14 -3.05
CA THR A 38 -0.50 4.79 -3.17
C THR A 38 0.39 3.76 -2.47
N LEU A 39 1.73 3.90 -2.57
CA LEU A 39 2.68 3.08 -1.82
C LEU A 39 2.54 3.23 -0.30
N ASN A 40 2.37 4.47 0.19
CA ASN A 40 2.19 4.74 1.62
C ASN A 40 0.88 4.12 2.14
N THR A 41 -0.21 4.28 1.39
CA THR A 41 -1.52 3.68 1.70
C THR A 41 -1.46 2.16 1.69
N ALA A 42 -0.79 1.55 0.71
CA ALA A 42 -0.59 0.10 0.68
C ALA A 42 0.19 -0.39 1.90
N ASN A 43 1.24 0.34 2.31
CA ASN A 43 2.02 0.04 3.51
C ASN A 43 1.19 0.16 4.80
N ALA A 44 0.43 1.23 4.93
CA ALA A 44 -0.46 1.44 6.08
C ALA A 44 -1.49 0.31 6.18
N ALA A 45 -2.18 -0.01 5.08
CA ALA A 45 -3.15 -1.10 5.04
C ALA A 45 -2.51 -2.44 5.45
N THR A 46 -1.32 -2.76 4.92
CA THR A 46 -0.58 -3.99 5.25
C THR A 46 -0.21 -4.07 6.73
N TRP A 47 0.33 -2.97 7.27
CA TRP A 47 0.71 -2.90 8.68
C TRP A 47 -0.50 -3.02 9.60
N ARG A 48 -1.61 -2.37 9.27
CA ARG A 48 -2.82 -2.39 10.09
C ARG A 48 -3.52 -3.74 10.08
N VAL A 49 -3.57 -4.42 8.94
CA VAL A 49 -4.05 -5.81 8.89
C VAL A 49 -3.18 -6.70 9.79
N THR A 50 -1.86 -6.57 9.71
CA THR A 50 -0.93 -7.32 10.57
C THR A 50 -1.16 -7.01 12.05
N ARG A 51 -1.35 -5.73 12.39
CA ARG A 51 -1.67 -5.28 13.75
C ARG A 51 -3.03 -5.80 14.21
N LEU A 52 -4.05 -5.81 13.36
CA LEU A 52 -5.37 -6.35 13.65
C LEU A 52 -5.28 -7.84 14.02
N THR A 53 -4.57 -8.63 13.21
CA THR A 53 -4.32 -10.05 13.50
C THR A 53 -3.66 -10.23 14.86
N HIS A 54 -2.66 -9.41 15.19
CA HIS A 54 -2.01 -9.46 16.49
C HIS A 54 -2.95 -9.10 17.65
N LEU A 55 -3.72 -8.01 17.54
CA LEU A 55 -4.68 -7.59 18.57
C LEU A 55 -5.73 -8.68 18.86
N LEU A 56 -6.22 -9.35 17.81
CA LEU A 56 -7.18 -10.44 17.96
C LEU A 56 -6.54 -11.68 18.58
N HIS A 57 -5.28 -11.98 18.24
CA HIS A 57 -4.54 -13.06 18.87
C HIS A 57 -4.33 -12.80 20.37
N GLU A 58 -3.92 -11.59 20.75
CA GLU A 58 -3.80 -11.18 22.17
C GLU A 58 -5.14 -11.25 22.90
N SER A 59 -6.25 -10.93 22.23
CA SER A 59 -7.59 -11.04 22.84
C SER A 59 -8.02 -12.48 23.16
N ALA A 60 -7.41 -13.46 22.50
CA ALA A 60 -7.70 -14.88 22.66
C ALA A 60 -6.69 -15.62 23.55
N GLN A 61 -5.64 -14.94 24.02
CA GLN A 61 -4.68 -15.53 24.95
C GLN A 61 -5.36 -15.80 26.31
N PRO A 62 -5.07 -16.93 26.98
CA PRO A 62 -5.62 -17.24 28.31
C PRO A 62 -5.33 -16.15 29.34
N GLN A 63 -4.16 -15.52 29.25
CA GLN A 63 -3.74 -14.42 30.13
C GLN A 63 -4.66 -13.20 30.02
N ALA A 64 -5.20 -12.92 28.84
CA ALA A 64 -6.11 -11.80 28.64
C ALA A 64 -7.45 -12.03 29.37
N ALA A 65 -7.91 -13.29 29.44
CA ALA A 65 -9.10 -13.68 30.20
C ALA A 65 -8.85 -13.56 31.72
N GLU A 66 -7.70 -14.04 32.19
CA GLU A 66 -7.29 -13.94 33.61
C GLU A 66 -7.20 -12.49 34.09
N GLN A 67 -6.73 -11.58 33.22
CA GLN A 67 -6.57 -10.16 33.52
C GLN A 67 -7.82 -9.32 33.21
N GLY A 68 -8.86 -9.90 32.60
CA GLY A 68 -10.05 -9.17 32.15
C GLY A 68 -9.78 -8.12 31.06
N THR A 69 -8.72 -8.28 30.27
CA THR A 69 -8.31 -7.32 29.23
C THR A 69 -8.87 -7.64 27.84
N GLN A 70 -9.55 -8.78 27.66
CA GLN A 70 -10.10 -9.22 26.35
C GLN A 70 -11.02 -8.16 25.71
N ALA A 71 -11.93 -7.58 26.50
CA ALA A 71 -12.85 -6.56 26.01
C ALA A 71 -12.12 -5.31 25.48
N TRP A 72 -10.99 -4.95 26.10
CA TRP A 72 -10.17 -3.82 25.66
C TRP A 72 -9.47 -4.14 24.32
N TRP A 73 -8.86 -5.32 24.18
CA TRP A 73 -8.25 -5.75 22.91
C TRP A 73 -9.26 -5.79 21.77
N LYS A 74 -10.45 -6.36 22.01
CA LYS A 74 -11.56 -6.38 21.04
C LYS A 74 -12.06 -4.97 20.68
N ALA A 75 -12.05 -4.04 21.63
CA ALA A 75 -12.38 -2.64 21.34
C ALA A 75 -11.35 -1.98 20.43
N GLN A 76 -10.04 -2.19 20.69
CA GLN A 76 -8.97 -1.70 19.82
C GLN A 76 -9.04 -2.30 18.41
N ALA A 77 -9.31 -3.61 18.30
CA ALA A 77 -9.51 -4.28 17.02
C ALA A 77 -10.68 -3.67 16.21
N ARG A 78 -11.81 -3.38 16.86
CA ARG A 78 -12.97 -2.72 16.23
C ARG A 78 -12.63 -1.33 15.71
N THR A 79 -11.95 -0.52 16.51
CA THR A 79 -11.47 0.80 16.07
C THR A 79 -10.59 0.67 14.84
N LEU A 80 -9.65 -0.28 14.84
CA LEU A 80 -8.73 -0.48 13.73
C LEU A 80 -9.44 -0.95 12.45
N MET A 81 -10.42 -1.87 12.55
CA MET A 81 -11.22 -2.31 11.40
C MET A 81 -11.98 -1.18 10.72
N ASN A 82 -12.48 -0.22 11.51
CA ASN A 82 -13.18 0.96 10.98
C ASN A 82 -12.25 1.86 10.14
N VAL A 83 -10.93 1.78 10.31
CA VAL A 83 -9.97 2.54 9.52
C VAL A 83 -9.40 1.71 8.35
N ILE A 84 -9.16 0.41 8.54
CA ILE A 84 -8.65 -0.47 7.47
C ILE A 84 -9.62 -0.55 6.28
N ARG A 85 -10.93 -0.67 6.55
CA ARG A 85 -11.94 -0.82 5.48
C ARG A 85 -11.93 0.36 4.49
N PRO A 86 -12.07 1.62 4.95
CA PRO A 86 -12.02 2.75 4.04
C PRO A 86 -10.63 2.85 3.39
N GLU A 87 -9.52 2.63 4.10
CA GLU A 87 -8.17 2.63 3.49
C GLU A 87 -8.01 1.69 2.32
N TYR A 88 -8.46 0.45 2.50
CA TYR A 88 -8.38 -0.55 1.47
C TYR A 88 -9.28 -0.21 0.29
N GLN A 89 -10.45 0.38 0.53
CA GLN A 89 -11.32 0.89 -0.54
C GLN A 89 -10.67 2.05 -1.31
N ALA A 90 -10.03 2.99 -0.61
CA ALA A 90 -9.26 4.07 -1.23
C ALA A 90 -8.09 3.51 -2.05
N LEU A 91 -7.45 2.45 -1.58
CA LEU A 91 -6.40 1.76 -2.34
C LEU A 91 -6.96 1.11 -3.62
N LEU A 92 -8.10 0.43 -3.55
CA LEU A 92 -8.71 -0.21 -4.71
C LEU A 92 -9.22 0.80 -5.74
N TYR A 93 -10.03 1.76 -5.31
CA TYR A 93 -10.81 2.63 -6.19
C TYR A 93 -10.25 4.05 -6.32
N GLY A 94 -9.13 4.33 -5.66
CA GLY A 94 -8.54 5.65 -5.56
C GLY A 94 -9.25 6.51 -4.52
N TYR A 95 -8.67 7.66 -4.22
CA TYR A 95 -9.31 8.66 -3.39
C TYR A 95 -10.31 9.47 -4.21
N GLN A 96 -11.58 9.49 -3.81
CA GLN A 96 -12.61 10.37 -4.40
C GLN A 96 -12.95 11.47 -3.40
N GLU A 97 -12.76 12.73 -3.82
CA GLU A 97 -13.25 13.90 -3.09
C GLU A 97 -14.77 13.77 -2.88
N GLY A 98 -15.21 13.68 -1.62
CA GLY A 98 -16.60 13.45 -1.23
C GLY A 98 -16.86 12.20 -0.40
N ILE A 99 -15.93 11.23 -0.38
CA ILE A 99 -15.95 10.15 0.63
C ILE A 99 -15.23 10.61 1.92
N GLY A 100 -14.53 11.75 1.87
CA GLY A 100 -13.70 12.36 2.91
C GLY A 100 -14.28 12.39 4.32
N ASP A 101 -15.59 12.59 4.49
CA ASP A 101 -16.24 12.60 5.81
C ASP A 101 -16.24 11.21 6.48
N SER A 102 -16.27 10.12 5.70
CA SER A 102 -16.10 8.74 6.20
C SER A 102 -14.63 8.39 6.42
N PHE A 103 -13.72 9.19 5.88
CA PHE A 103 -12.27 9.03 5.91
C PHE A 103 -11.58 10.02 6.87
N GLY A 104 -12.30 10.77 7.70
CA GLY A 104 -11.79 11.95 8.43
C GLY A 104 -10.58 11.77 9.37
N GLY A 105 -10.04 10.56 9.52
CA GLY A 105 -8.75 10.30 10.17
C GLY A 105 -7.59 9.94 9.22
N LEU A 106 -7.90 9.66 7.95
CA LEU A 106 -6.98 9.16 6.94
C LEU A 106 -6.02 10.24 6.42
N GLU A 107 -6.57 11.42 6.15
CA GLU A 107 -5.84 12.56 5.60
C GLU A 107 -4.71 13.00 6.54
N VAL A 108 -4.97 12.99 7.86
CA VAL A 108 -4.00 13.37 8.89
C VAL A 108 -2.92 12.30 9.10
N GLU A 109 -3.25 11.02 8.95
CA GLU A 109 -2.34 9.92 9.28
C GLU A 109 -1.42 9.53 8.12
N LEU A 110 -1.90 9.64 6.86
CA LEU A 110 -1.12 9.29 5.67
C LEU A 110 -0.49 10.50 4.97
N GLY A 111 -0.97 11.72 5.23
CA GLY A 111 -0.42 12.95 4.68
C GLY A 111 -0.48 13.06 3.15
N CYS A 112 -1.30 12.24 2.48
CA CYS A 112 -1.49 12.31 1.04
C CYS A 112 -2.89 11.90 0.59
N MET A 113 -3.45 12.65 -0.37
CA MET A 113 -4.79 12.44 -0.93
C MET A 113 -4.79 11.93 -2.38
N ASP A 114 -3.64 11.91 -3.06
CA ASP A 114 -3.55 11.49 -4.47
C ASP A 114 -3.27 9.98 -4.55
N VAL A 115 -4.21 9.16 -4.07
CA VAL A 115 -4.12 7.70 -4.16
C VAL A 115 -4.77 7.26 -5.48
N VAL A 116 -3.99 6.59 -6.34
CA VAL A 116 -4.48 6.01 -7.59
C VAL A 116 -5.28 4.75 -7.31
N SER A 117 -6.33 4.53 -8.10
CA SER A 117 -7.03 3.25 -8.11
C SER A 117 -6.12 2.15 -8.65
N ILE A 118 -5.82 1.15 -7.81
CA ILE A 118 -5.10 -0.04 -8.27
C ILE A 118 -5.87 -0.78 -9.37
N VAL A 119 -7.20 -0.83 -9.26
CA VAL A 119 -8.05 -1.63 -10.16
C VAL A 119 -7.98 -1.16 -11.61
N PHE A 120 -7.77 0.15 -11.83
CA PHE A 120 -7.76 0.72 -13.18
C PHE A 120 -6.35 0.99 -13.74
N GLU A 121 -5.30 0.82 -12.94
CA GLU A 121 -3.94 1.22 -13.34
C GLU A 121 -3.20 0.13 -14.14
N ASP A 122 -3.30 -1.14 -13.71
CA ASP A 122 -2.52 -2.24 -14.29
C ASP A 122 -3.27 -3.59 -14.19
N ARG A 123 -3.38 -4.28 -15.33
CA ARG A 123 -4.07 -5.58 -15.43
C ARG A 123 -3.42 -6.67 -14.56
N SER A 124 -2.11 -6.62 -14.34
CA SER A 124 -1.43 -7.59 -13.47
C SER A 124 -1.80 -7.40 -11.99
N LEU A 125 -2.11 -6.17 -11.57
CA LEU A 125 -2.63 -5.89 -10.23
C LEU A 125 -4.08 -6.29 -10.11
N GLU A 126 -4.90 -6.02 -11.13
CA GLU A 126 -6.28 -6.51 -11.19
C GLU A 126 -6.33 -8.04 -11.03
N GLN A 127 -5.47 -8.76 -11.77
CA GLN A 127 -5.33 -10.21 -11.64
C GLN A 127 -4.87 -10.63 -10.25
N LEU A 128 -3.94 -9.91 -9.64
CA LEU A 128 -3.51 -10.18 -8.27
C LEU A 128 -4.66 -10.01 -7.26
N LEU A 129 -5.44 -8.94 -7.42
CA LEU A 129 -6.51 -8.54 -6.52
C LEU A 129 -7.75 -9.45 -6.61
N PHE A 130 -8.13 -9.89 -7.82
CA PHE A 130 -9.41 -10.57 -8.04
C PHE A 130 -9.28 -11.98 -8.64
N GLU A 131 -8.27 -12.24 -9.46
CA GLU A 131 -8.17 -13.49 -10.24
C GLU A 131 -7.04 -14.41 -9.76
N SER A 132 -6.38 -14.09 -8.65
CA SER A 132 -5.16 -14.79 -8.30
C SER A 132 -5.44 -16.19 -7.75
N THR A 133 -5.04 -17.19 -8.53
CA THR A 133 -5.19 -18.63 -8.24
C THR A 133 -3.94 -19.26 -7.63
N GLY A 134 -2.88 -18.47 -7.44
CA GLY A 134 -1.64 -18.93 -6.80
C GLY A 134 -1.56 -18.49 -5.34
N CYS A 135 -0.77 -19.21 -4.54
CA CYS A 135 -0.45 -18.77 -3.18
C CYS A 135 0.29 -17.45 -3.20
N GLN A 136 -0.16 -16.53 -2.35
CA GLN A 136 0.34 -15.17 -2.30
C GLN A 136 1.48 -14.97 -1.30
N ARG A 137 1.78 -15.99 -0.49
CA ARG A 137 2.82 -15.99 0.54
C ARG A 137 4.20 -15.56 -0.01
N ALA A 138 4.92 -14.80 0.81
CA ALA A 138 6.27 -14.36 0.51
C ALA A 138 7.22 -15.56 0.26
N PRO A 139 8.22 -15.42 -0.63
CA PRO A 139 9.17 -16.49 -0.90
C PRO A 139 9.97 -16.83 0.38
N GLY A 140 9.91 -18.10 0.79
CA GLY A 140 10.58 -18.61 1.99
C GLY A 140 10.57 -20.14 2.05
N PRO A 141 11.22 -20.75 3.05
CA PRO A 141 11.39 -22.21 3.16
C PRO A 141 10.07 -22.98 3.33
N ARG A 142 8.96 -22.29 3.67
CA ARG A 142 7.59 -22.82 3.74
C ARG A 142 6.73 -22.34 2.55
N GLN A 143 7.31 -22.39 1.35
CA GLN A 143 6.71 -21.91 0.09
C GLN A 143 5.54 -22.74 -0.42
N THR A 144 5.24 -23.88 0.20
CA THR A 144 4.05 -24.64 -0.16
C THR A 144 2.82 -23.86 0.27
N CYS A 145 1.94 -23.57 -0.69
CA CYS A 145 0.56 -23.16 -0.43
C CYS A 145 0.02 -24.01 0.73
N LEU A 146 -0.83 -23.44 1.59
CA LEU A 146 -1.60 -24.24 2.55
C LEU A 146 -2.30 -25.35 1.76
N LYS A 147 -1.79 -26.59 1.92
CA LYS A 147 -2.16 -27.76 1.10
C LYS A 147 -3.49 -28.39 1.54
N ASP A 148 -4.13 -27.82 2.58
CA ASP A 148 -5.24 -28.41 3.33
C ASP A 148 -6.35 -27.39 3.65
N PRO A 149 -7.58 -27.87 3.99
CA PRO A 149 -8.76 -27.63 3.16
C PRO A 149 -9.77 -26.52 3.53
N PRO A 150 -9.77 -25.83 4.70
CA PRO A 150 -10.86 -24.88 4.97
C PRO A 150 -10.70 -23.54 4.25
N TYR A 151 -9.48 -23.11 3.93
CA TYR A 151 -9.21 -21.76 3.45
C TYR A 151 -8.77 -21.68 1.98
N TYR A 152 -8.74 -22.82 1.27
CA TYR A 152 -8.29 -22.88 -0.13
C TYR A 152 -9.06 -21.91 -1.03
N GLN A 153 -10.39 -21.85 -0.87
CA GLN A 153 -11.23 -20.95 -1.66
C GLN A 153 -10.86 -19.47 -1.42
N VAL A 154 -10.65 -19.10 -0.15
CA VAL A 154 -10.31 -17.72 0.21
C VAL A 154 -8.94 -17.32 -0.33
N THR A 155 -7.95 -18.21 -0.25
CA THR A 155 -6.57 -17.92 -0.67
C THR A 155 -6.34 -17.93 -2.18
N HIS A 156 -7.30 -18.44 -2.97
CA HIS A 156 -7.21 -18.60 -4.43
C HIS A 156 -8.24 -17.75 -5.20
N MET A 157 -8.84 -16.75 -4.56
CA MET A 157 -9.85 -15.84 -5.13
C MET A 157 -9.39 -14.38 -5.11
N GLY A 158 -8.08 -14.12 -5.11
CA GLY A 158 -7.57 -12.77 -5.09
C GLY A 158 -7.35 -12.17 -3.69
N VAL A 159 -6.53 -11.12 -3.64
CA VAL A 159 -6.22 -10.37 -2.41
C VAL A 159 -7.44 -9.66 -1.83
N ASP A 160 -8.37 -9.19 -2.66
CA ASP A 160 -9.61 -8.54 -2.21
C ASP A 160 -10.49 -9.51 -1.41
N THR A 161 -10.71 -10.72 -1.94
CA THR A 161 -11.45 -11.77 -1.25
C THR A 161 -10.80 -12.16 0.08
N MET A 162 -9.46 -12.29 0.11
CA MET A 162 -8.72 -12.55 1.35
C MET A 162 -8.90 -11.43 2.37
N HIS A 163 -8.79 -10.17 1.94
CA HIS A 163 -8.94 -9.02 2.81
C HIS A 163 -10.36 -8.93 3.40
N ALA A 164 -11.39 -9.10 2.55
CA ALA A 164 -12.79 -9.13 2.97
C ALA A 164 -13.09 -10.27 3.95
N ALA A 165 -12.54 -11.47 3.71
CA ALA A 165 -12.69 -12.62 4.60
C ALA A 165 -12.02 -12.38 5.96
N VAL A 166 -10.81 -11.81 5.98
CA VAL A 166 -10.09 -11.46 7.21
C VAL A 166 -10.86 -10.41 8.02
N LEU A 167 -11.36 -9.35 7.39
CA LEU A 167 -12.15 -8.34 8.09
C LEU A 167 -13.48 -8.89 8.63
N THR A 168 -14.13 -9.76 7.86
CA THR A 168 -15.40 -10.40 8.29
C THR A 168 -15.16 -11.32 9.48
N SER A 169 -14.15 -12.18 9.41
CA SER A 169 -13.76 -13.06 10.52
C SER A 169 -13.33 -12.27 11.75
N SER A 170 -12.59 -11.17 11.55
CA SER A 170 -12.19 -10.25 12.62
C SER A 170 -13.41 -9.64 13.33
N ASP A 171 -14.39 -9.15 12.56
CA ASP A 171 -15.64 -8.61 13.11
C ASP A 171 -16.39 -9.66 13.94
N LEU A 172 -16.48 -10.90 13.44
CA LEU A 172 -17.07 -12.01 14.19
C LEU A 172 -16.34 -12.29 15.50
N VAL A 173 -15.01 -12.36 15.51
CA VAL A 173 -14.22 -12.56 16.74
C VAL A 173 -14.46 -11.45 17.75
N THR A 174 -14.57 -10.19 17.32
CA THR A 174 -14.83 -9.08 18.24
C THR A 174 -16.24 -9.08 18.84
N LYS A 175 -17.17 -9.82 18.23
CA LYS A 175 -18.56 -9.99 18.70
C LYS A 175 -18.78 -11.24 19.52
N LEU A 176 -17.85 -12.21 19.47
CA LEU A 176 -17.94 -13.42 20.27
C LEU A 176 -17.86 -13.07 21.77
N PRO A 177 -18.62 -13.78 22.61
CA PRO A 177 -18.44 -13.74 24.06
C PRO A 177 -17.00 -14.05 24.46
N ASP A 178 -16.53 -13.45 25.56
CA ASP A 178 -15.16 -13.62 26.06
C ASP A 178 -14.84 -15.08 26.40
N ASN A 179 -15.82 -15.83 26.92
CA ASN A 179 -15.69 -17.27 27.20
C ASN A 179 -15.72 -18.17 25.94
N GLN A 180 -15.93 -17.61 24.75
CA GLN A 180 -15.94 -18.31 23.47
C GLN A 180 -14.80 -17.84 22.55
N THR A 181 -13.92 -16.96 23.05
CA THR A 181 -12.80 -16.42 22.28
C THR A 181 -11.51 -17.12 22.70
N ASP A 182 -11.17 -18.19 21.99
CA ASP A 182 -9.96 -18.98 22.20
C ASP A 182 -9.09 -19.04 20.93
N LEU A 183 -7.83 -19.44 21.07
CA LEU A 183 -6.86 -19.64 19.99
C LEU A 183 -7.37 -20.65 18.94
N ASP A 184 -8.21 -21.59 19.35
CA ASP A 184 -8.79 -22.61 18.48
C ASP A 184 -10.08 -22.16 17.75
N THR A 185 -10.49 -20.90 17.93
CA THR A 185 -11.66 -20.34 17.25
C THR A 185 -11.42 -20.31 15.73
N PRO A 186 -12.29 -20.90 14.89
CA PRO A 186 -12.04 -21.04 13.46
C PRO A 186 -11.92 -19.69 12.73
N GLN A 187 -12.61 -18.65 13.21
CA GLN A 187 -12.49 -17.29 12.68
C GLN A 187 -11.12 -16.69 13.00
N LEU A 188 -10.58 -16.93 14.19
CA LEU A 188 -9.25 -16.46 14.58
C LEU A 188 -8.15 -17.21 13.82
N GLN A 189 -8.31 -18.53 13.63
CA GLN A 189 -7.41 -19.32 12.79
C GLN A 189 -7.36 -18.79 11.35
N LEU A 190 -8.51 -18.41 10.77
CA LEU A 190 -8.54 -17.77 9.45
C LEU A 190 -7.76 -16.45 9.45
N VAL A 191 -8.01 -15.57 10.43
CA VAL A 191 -7.32 -14.27 10.55
C VAL A 191 -5.80 -14.46 10.74
N TRP A 192 -5.39 -15.50 11.45
CA TRP A 192 -3.98 -15.81 11.70
C TRP A 192 -3.30 -16.38 10.46
N GLU A 193 -3.83 -17.47 9.90
CA GLU A 193 -3.23 -18.17 8.77
C GLU A 193 -3.33 -17.34 7.48
N VAL A 194 -4.53 -16.86 7.13
CA VAL A 194 -4.73 -16.09 5.89
C VAL A 194 -4.20 -14.67 6.05
N GLY A 195 -4.50 -14.00 7.17
CA GLY A 195 -4.14 -12.58 7.37
C GLY A 195 -2.65 -12.34 7.45
N LEU A 196 -1.93 -13.12 8.28
CA LEU A 196 -0.49 -12.92 8.51
C LEU A 196 0.39 -13.44 7.37
N GLN A 197 -0.11 -14.37 6.55
CA GLN A 197 0.72 -15.10 5.60
C GLN A 197 0.34 -14.80 4.15
N ASP A 198 -0.83 -15.27 3.70
CA ASP A 198 -1.23 -15.15 2.29
C ASP A 198 -1.65 -13.72 1.94
N LEU A 199 -2.52 -13.11 2.74
CA LEU A 199 -2.94 -11.72 2.56
C LEU A 199 -1.73 -10.77 2.70
N HIS A 200 -0.90 -10.96 3.72
CA HIS A 200 0.32 -10.17 3.88
C HIS A 200 1.24 -10.29 2.65
N GLY A 201 1.48 -11.50 2.14
CA GLY A 201 2.29 -11.70 0.94
C GLY A 201 1.67 -11.09 -0.32
N GLY A 202 0.34 -11.16 -0.46
CA GLY A 202 -0.39 -10.52 -1.55
C GLY A 202 -0.26 -8.99 -1.52
N MET A 203 -0.41 -8.41 -0.34
CA MET A 203 -0.23 -6.98 -0.12
C MET A 203 1.24 -6.54 -0.31
N GLN A 204 2.22 -7.37 0.05
CA GLN A 204 3.64 -7.13 -0.27
C GLN A 204 3.89 -7.08 -1.78
N LYS A 205 3.22 -7.90 -2.59
CA LYS A 205 3.34 -7.84 -4.05
C LYS A 205 2.78 -6.54 -4.62
N VAL A 206 1.67 -6.05 -4.06
CA VAL A 206 1.12 -4.71 -4.39
C VAL A 206 2.13 -3.62 -4.03
N HIS A 207 2.69 -3.67 -2.82
CA HIS A 207 3.74 -2.75 -2.38
C HIS A 207 4.95 -2.77 -3.33
N ASP A 208 5.45 -3.95 -3.70
CA ASP A 208 6.62 -4.10 -4.56
C ASP A 208 6.37 -3.62 -6.00
N TYR A 209 5.11 -3.67 -6.46
CA TYR A 209 4.73 -3.04 -7.72
C TYR A 209 4.91 -1.52 -7.64
N TYR A 210 4.30 -0.85 -6.64
CA TYR A 210 4.39 0.61 -6.50
C TYR A 210 5.80 1.08 -6.17
N ARG A 211 6.54 0.32 -5.36
CA ARG A 211 7.95 0.60 -5.07
C ARG A 211 8.78 0.62 -6.36
N ARG A 212 8.56 -0.33 -7.27
CA ARG A 212 9.22 -0.36 -8.58
C ARG A 212 8.75 0.78 -9.48
N SER A 213 7.46 1.12 -9.47
CA SER A 213 6.92 2.26 -10.22
C SER A 213 7.58 3.58 -9.78
N PHE A 214 7.57 3.84 -8.47
CA PHE A 214 8.23 4.99 -7.85
C PHE A 214 9.73 5.04 -8.15
N SER A 215 10.44 3.92 -8.00
CA SER A 215 11.88 3.84 -8.27
C SER A 215 12.23 4.11 -9.74
N ARG A 216 11.39 3.66 -10.69
CA ARG A 216 11.54 3.99 -12.12
C ARG A 216 11.40 5.48 -12.36
N GLY A 217 10.38 6.12 -11.77
CA GLY A 217 10.19 7.58 -11.86
C GLY A 217 11.42 8.35 -11.36
N LEU A 218 11.93 8.01 -10.17
CA LEU A 218 13.14 8.64 -9.62
C LEU A 218 14.38 8.41 -10.48
N SER A 219 14.58 7.20 -11.00
CA SER A 219 15.71 6.88 -11.88
C SER A 219 15.68 7.71 -13.17
N ALA A 220 14.48 7.94 -13.69
CA ALA A 220 14.27 8.70 -14.91
C ALA A 220 14.54 10.21 -14.67
N VAL A 221 14.07 10.79 -13.55
CA VAL A 221 14.44 12.16 -13.11
C VAL A 221 15.94 12.30 -12.92
N ARG A 222 16.57 11.34 -12.25
CA ARG A 222 18.04 11.32 -12.06
C ARG A 222 18.78 11.34 -13.39
N THR A 223 18.35 10.55 -14.36
CA THR A 223 18.96 10.49 -15.70
C THR A 223 18.87 11.84 -16.40
N LEU A 224 17.71 12.49 -16.33
CA LEU A 224 17.49 13.82 -16.91
C LEU A 224 18.42 14.89 -16.31
N HIS A 225 18.64 14.86 -14.99
CA HIS A 225 19.59 15.78 -14.32
C HIS A 225 21.04 15.51 -14.70
N ILE A 226 21.44 14.25 -14.87
CA ILE A 226 22.79 13.89 -15.33
C ILE A 226 23.01 14.43 -16.76
N VAL A 227 22.04 14.25 -17.66
CA VAL A 227 22.11 14.78 -19.03
C VAL A 227 22.21 16.31 -19.03
N LEU A 228 21.39 16.99 -18.23
CA LEU A 228 21.45 18.45 -18.10
C LEU A 228 22.82 18.92 -17.62
N LEU A 229 23.39 18.26 -16.60
CA LEU A 229 24.71 18.60 -16.08
C LEU A 229 25.78 18.46 -17.16
N VAL A 230 25.77 17.36 -17.92
CA VAL A 230 26.73 17.13 -19.02
C VAL A 230 26.59 18.22 -20.10
N LEU A 231 25.37 18.52 -20.55
CA LEU A 231 25.13 19.57 -21.54
C LEU A 231 25.57 20.95 -21.05
N ALA A 232 25.26 21.28 -19.79
CA ALA A 232 25.69 22.54 -19.19
C ALA A 232 27.21 22.65 -19.15
N THR A 233 27.92 21.59 -18.74
CA THR A 233 29.40 21.59 -18.73
C THR A 233 29.99 21.76 -20.13
N LEU A 234 29.46 21.07 -21.14
CA LEU A 234 29.93 21.15 -22.52
C LEU A 234 29.66 22.52 -23.16
N LEU A 235 28.59 23.22 -22.77
CA LEU A 235 28.27 24.57 -23.24
C LEU A 235 29.14 25.65 -22.59
N THR A 236 29.69 25.38 -21.40
CA THR A 236 30.55 26.31 -20.66
C THR A 236 32.04 26.18 -20.97
N MET A 237 32.47 25.04 -21.54
CA MET A 237 33.85 24.82 -22.01
C MET A 237 34.04 25.38 -23.42
#